data_AF-A0A2W7AGD0-F1
#
_entry.id   AF-A0A2W7AGD0-F1
#
_cell.length_a   1.000
_cell.length_b   1.000
_cell.length_c   1.000
_cell.angle_alpha   90.00
_cell.angle_beta   90.00
_cell.angle_gamma   90.00
#
_symmetry.space_group_name_H-M   'P 1'
#
loop_
_entity.id
_entity.type
_entity.pdbx_description
1 polymer ?
#
loop_
_entity_poly.entity_id
_entity_poly.type
_entity_poly.pdbx_seq_one_letter_code
_entity_poly.pdbx_strand_id
1 'polypeptide(L)'
;MASRTLVKNYVAQWMQMGKTVSLSAEDEQVHIYKILQGEKYSPSFNKLWDEISTIKAEEAYLSGTDQTISDLLDNKWEIIACARCNLLIPSVDIGPRTPVCCPCDDLQNHPNLDLVAPHVPVTLASHIDDLCDRLALKSETQATHEASHDDTYTSDEENTQAIHNLRSSILKLVKSNQSV
;
A
#
# COMPACT_ATOMS: atom_id res chain seq x y z
N MET A 1 20.65 6.88 7.04
CA MET A 1 20.28 8.30 6.80
C MET A 1 18.86 8.36 6.24
N ALA A 2 17.95 9.01 6.95
CA ALA A 2 16.57 9.20 6.51
C ALA A 2 16.50 10.09 5.25
N SER A 3 15.88 9.60 4.18
CA SER A 3 15.62 10.45 3.02
C SER A 3 14.43 11.37 3.29
N ARG A 4 14.40 12.56 2.68
CA ARG A 4 13.25 13.49 2.78
C ARG A 4 11.93 12.80 2.39
N THR A 5 11.98 11.87 1.43
CA THR A 5 10.83 11.06 1.03
C THR A 5 10.37 10.10 2.13
N LEU A 6 11.30 9.44 2.83
CA LEU A 6 10.97 8.55 3.94
C LEU A 6 10.36 9.33 5.11
N VAL A 7 10.90 10.50 5.46
CA VAL A 7 10.32 11.36 6.50
C VAL A 7 8.93 11.83 6.09
N LYS A 8 8.73 12.21 4.82
CA LYS A 8 7.40 12.55 4.30
C LYS A 8 6.41 11.39 4.43
N ASN A 9 6.83 10.18 4.09
CA ASN A 9 6.00 8.98 4.21
C ASN A 9 5.68 8.68 5.68
N TYR A 10 6.64 8.87 6.58
CA TYR A 10 6.43 8.71 8.02
C TYR A 10 5.39 9.70 8.55
N VAL A 11 5.50 10.99 8.21
CA VAL A 11 4.50 12.01 8.61
C VAL A 11 3.12 11.71 8.01
N ALA A 12 3.07 11.24 6.76
CA ALA A 12 1.81 10.83 6.15
C ALA A 12 1.14 9.67 6.91
N GLN A 13 1.91 8.64 7.28
CA GLN A 13 1.41 7.52 8.09
C GLN A 13 0.99 7.97 9.48
N TRP A 14 1.73 8.89 10.11
CA TRP A 14 1.37 9.48 11.40
C TRP A 14 -0.02 10.13 11.37
N MET A 15 -0.27 10.95 10.35
CA MET A 15 -1.57 11.62 10.17
C MET A 15 -2.69 10.66 9.78
N GLN A 16 -2.40 9.61 8.99
CA GLN A 16 -3.37 8.55 8.67
C GLN A 16 -3.83 7.78 9.90
N MET A 17 -2.99 7.69 10.94
CA MET A 17 -3.35 7.11 12.24
C MET A 17 -4.21 8.05 13.11
N GLY A 18 -4.58 9.23 12.61
CA GLY A 18 -5.40 10.21 13.32
C GLY A 18 -4.59 11.17 14.21
N LYS A 19 -3.25 11.10 14.17
CA LYS A 19 -2.39 11.98 14.95
C LYS A 19 -2.18 13.32 14.22
N THR A 20 -1.75 14.33 14.97
CA THR A 20 -1.60 15.71 14.48
C THR A 20 -0.13 16.13 14.40
N VAL A 21 0.15 17.15 13.59
CA VAL A 21 1.43 17.85 13.58
C VAL A 21 1.18 19.25 14.14
N SER A 22 1.99 19.67 15.09
CA SER A 22 1.94 21.03 15.64
C SER A 22 2.92 21.90 14.88
N LEU A 23 2.47 23.08 14.43
CA LEU A 23 3.26 23.98 13.58
C LEU A 23 4.17 24.94 14.34
N SER A 24 3.90 25.17 15.62
CA SER A 24 4.63 26.11 16.47
C SER A 24 4.49 25.71 17.94
N ALA A 25 5.34 26.27 18.81
CA ALA A 25 5.31 26.03 20.26
C ALA A 25 3.99 26.44 20.95
N GLU A 26 3.16 27.23 20.27
CA GLU A 26 1.80 27.63 20.69
C GLU A 26 0.74 26.54 20.43
N ASP A 27 1.16 25.33 20.05
CA ASP A 27 0.32 24.13 19.85
C ASP A 27 -0.80 24.30 18.80
N GLU A 28 -0.51 25.00 17.70
CA GLU A 28 -1.39 24.99 16.53
C GLU A 28 -1.35 23.60 15.87
N GLN A 29 -2.25 22.73 16.30
CA GLN A 29 -2.36 21.36 15.80
C GLN A 29 -3.09 21.31 14.45
N VAL A 30 -2.40 20.79 13.44
CA VAL A 30 -2.96 20.57 12.11
C VAL A 30 -3.27 19.10 11.91
N HIS A 31 -4.52 18.84 11.52
CA HIS A 31 -5.00 17.54 11.10
C HIS A 31 -5.55 17.62 9.67
N ILE A 32 -5.08 16.72 8.80
CA ILE A 32 -5.59 16.58 7.43
C ILE A 32 -6.28 15.24 7.30
N TYR A 33 -7.61 15.26 7.13
CA TYR A 33 -8.40 14.03 7.01
C TYR A 33 -8.09 13.25 5.71
N LYS A 34 -7.82 13.96 4.61
CA LYS A 34 -7.56 13.35 3.31
C LYS A 34 -6.10 13.47 2.94
N ILE A 35 -5.27 12.54 3.42
CA ILE A 35 -3.82 12.49 3.12
C ILE A 35 -3.56 11.96 1.70
N LEU A 36 -4.34 10.96 1.27
CA LEU A 36 -4.21 10.33 -0.04
C LEU A 36 -5.34 10.76 -0.98
N GLN A 37 -4.99 10.98 -2.25
CA GLN A 37 -5.92 11.25 -3.35
C GLN A 37 -5.53 10.40 -4.56
N GLY A 38 -6.17 9.24 -4.69
CA GLY A 38 -5.82 8.24 -5.70
C GLY A 38 -4.41 7.73 -5.47
N GLU A 39 -3.56 7.82 -6.51
CA GLU A 39 -2.17 7.34 -6.49
C GLU A 39 -1.17 8.37 -5.96
N LYS A 40 -1.63 9.50 -5.41
CA LYS A 40 -0.77 10.60 -4.96
C LYS A 40 -1.19 11.11 -3.59
N TYR A 41 -0.28 11.82 -2.94
CA TYR A 41 -0.63 12.64 -1.79
C TYR A 41 -1.57 13.78 -2.18
N SER A 42 -2.49 14.13 -1.29
CA SER A 42 -3.40 15.25 -1.51
C SER A 42 -2.64 16.58 -1.62
N PRO A 43 -3.16 17.56 -2.37
CA PRO A 43 -2.54 18.88 -2.46
C PRO A 43 -2.39 19.56 -1.10
N SER A 44 -3.37 19.39 -0.21
CA SER A 44 -3.35 19.92 1.15
C SER A 44 -2.18 19.35 1.95
N PHE A 45 -1.95 18.03 1.87
CA PHE A 45 -0.81 17.40 2.54
C PHE A 45 0.52 17.85 1.95
N ASN A 46 0.64 17.93 0.62
CA ASN A 46 1.88 18.39 -0.01
C ASN A 46 2.22 19.82 0.39
N LYS A 47 1.23 20.72 0.44
CA LYS A 47 1.43 22.11 0.87
C LYS A 47 1.90 22.17 2.33
N LEU A 48 1.26 21.41 3.22
CA LEU A 48 1.68 21.32 4.62
C LEU A 48 3.10 20.78 4.73
N TRP A 49 3.40 19.68 4.03
CA TRP A 49 4.74 19.09 4.00
C TRP A 49 5.80 20.08 3.54
N ASP A 50 5.53 20.83 2.47
CA ASP A 50 6.47 21.82 1.96
C ASP A 50 6.70 22.94 2.99
N GLU A 51 5.66 23.42 3.68
CA GLU A 51 5.77 24.42 4.76
C GLU A 51 6.63 23.90 5.94
N ILE A 52 6.30 22.72 6.48
CA ILE A 52 6.99 22.17 7.66
C ILE A 52 8.38 21.66 7.35
N SER A 53 8.69 21.28 6.11
CA SER A 53 10.03 20.79 5.75
C SER A 53 10.98 21.89 5.28
N THR A 54 10.52 23.13 5.13
CA THR A 54 11.35 24.25 4.65
C THR A 54 11.38 25.43 5.61
N ILE A 55 10.23 25.93 6.06
CA ILE A 55 10.12 27.17 6.83
C ILE A 55 10.06 26.86 8.33
N LYS A 56 9.27 25.85 8.71
CA LYS A 56 8.95 25.54 10.12
C LYS A 56 9.56 24.23 10.60
N ALA A 57 10.65 23.75 10.00
CA ALA A 57 11.20 22.45 10.34
C ALA A 57 11.65 22.34 11.80
N GLU A 58 12.24 23.41 12.34
CA GLU A 58 12.72 23.46 13.73
C GLU A 58 11.59 23.63 14.76
N GLU A 59 10.47 24.24 14.34
CA GLU A 59 9.32 24.51 15.21
C GLU A 59 8.25 23.42 15.14
N ALA A 60 8.20 22.67 14.04
CA ALA A 60 7.19 21.64 13.82
C ALA A 60 7.56 20.35 14.54
N TYR A 61 6.63 19.84 15.34
CA TYR A 61 6.76 18.57 16.07
C TYR A 61 5.57 17.65 15.80
N LEU A 62 5.82 16.34 15.90
CA LEU A 62 4.76 15.33 15.80
C LEU A 62 4.14 15.12 17.18
N SER A 63 2.82 15.20 17.27
CA SER A 63 2.09 14.98 18.51
C SER A 63 2.43 13.64 19.16
N GLY A 64 2.84 13.63 20.43
CA GLY A 64 3.24 12.42 21.14
C GLY A 64 4.71 12.00 20.95
N THR A 65 5.53 12.86 20.34
CA THR A 65 6.98 12.68 20.26
C THR A 65 7.70 13.96 20.64
N ASP A 66 8.94 13.85 21.11
CA ASP A 66 9.81 14.98 21.43
C ASP A 66 10.68 15.42 20.25
N GLN A 67 10.53 14.78 19.09
CA GLN A 67 11.36 15.05 17.91
C GLN A 67 10.73 16.10 17.00
N THR A 68 11.54 17.06 16.57
CA THR A 68 11.14 18.04 15.55
C THR A 68 11.27 17.46 14.13
N ILE A 69 10.61 18.07 13.15
CA ILE A 69 10.79 17.69 11.74
C ILE A 69 12.24 17.93 11.29
N SER A 70 12.89 18.99 11.79
CA SER A 70 14.31 19.28 11.54
C SER A 70 15.20 18.15 12.06
N ASP A 71 14.94 17.65 13.28
CA ASP A 71 15.64 16.49 13.79
C ASP A 71 15.48 15.30 12.86
N LEU A 72 14.27 14.95 12.46
CA LEU A 72 14.01 13.79 11.59
C LEU A 72 14.65 13.89 10.21
N LEU A 73 14.91 15.11 9.72
CA LEU A 73 15.60 15.38 8.46
C LEU A 73 17.14 15.37 8.62
N ASP A 74 17.65 15.39 9.84
CA ASP A 74 19.08 15.34 10.14
C ASP A 74 19.65 13.93 9.92
N ASN A 75 20.94 13.87 9.60
CA ASN A 75 21.63 12.64 9.21
C ASN A 75 21.76 11.62 10.35
N LYS A 76 21.54 12.06 11.60
CA LYS A 76 21.57 11.22 12.79
C LYS A 76 20.39 10.23 12.87
N TRP A 77 19.32 10.47 12.11
CA TRP A 77 18.13 9.62 12.12
C TRP A 77 18.06 8.71 10.90
N GLU A 78 17.47 7.55 11.14
CA GLU A 78 17.07 6.56 10.16
C GLU A 78 15.58 6.24 10.36
N ILE A 79 14.85 6.12 9.26
CA ILE A 79 13.44 5.69 9.30
C ILE A 79 13.42 4.19 9.00
N ILE A 80 13.02 3.39 9.97
CA ILE A 80 12.93 1.92 9.88
C ILE A 80 11.47 1.48 9.99
N ALA A 81 11.18 0.24 9.60
CA ALA A 81 9.86 -0.35 9.79
C ALA A 81 9.73 -0.95 11.20
N CYS A 82 8.59 -0.69 11.85
CA CYS A 82 8.25 -1.27 13.13
C CYS A 82 8.07 -2.79 13.01
N ALA A 83 8.73 -3.56 13.88
CA ALA A 83 8.64 -5.02 13.89
C ALA A 83 7.22 -5.57 14.19
N ARG A 84 6.33 -4.76 14.80
CA ARG A 84 4.95 -5.18 15.15
C ARG A 84 3.96 -4.96 14.02
N CYS A 85 4.00 -3.81 13.36
CA CYS A 85 2.95 -3.37 12.43
C CYS A 85 3.49 -2.84 11.08
N ASN A 86 4.80 -2.88 10.86
CA ASN A 86 5.47 -2.42 9.65
C ASN A 86 5.30 -0.91 9.34
N LEU A 87 4.79 -0.11 10.29
CA LEU A 87 4.75 1.35 10.18
C LEU A 87 6.16 1.94 10.31
N LEU A 88 6.37 3.08 9.66
CA LEU A 88 7.62 3.80 9.74
C LEU A 88 7.82 4.37 11.14
N ILE A 89 9.02 4.21 11.69
CA ILE A 89 9.45 4.76 12.98
C ILE A 89 10.85 5.39 12.85
N PRO A 90 11.11 6.52 13.50
CA PRO A 90 12.45 7.07 13.57
C PRO A 90 13.31 6.31 14.57
N SER A 91 14.56 6.04 14.20
CA SER A 91 15.59 5.44 15.02
C SER A 91 16.89 6.21 14.85
N VAL A 92 17.65 6.35 15.92
CA VAL A 92 18.99 6.95 15.85
C VAL A 92 19.95 5.91 15.27
N ASP A 93 20.78 6.32 14.30
CA ASP A 93 21.73 5.44 13.61
C ASP A 93 22.89 5.02 14.55
N ILE A 94 23.40 5.97 15.34
CA ILE A 94 24.53 5.78 16.26
C ILE A 94 24.17 6.27 17.66
N GLY A 95 24.25 5.36 18.65
CA GLY A 95 24.06 5.68 20.06
C GLY A 95 23.09 4.75 20.79
N PRO A 96 22.79 5.01 22.07
CA PRO A 96 21.76 4.30 22.81
C PRO A 96 20.42 4.48 22.08
N ARG A 97 19.79 3.37 21.68
CA ARG A 97 18.45 3.43 21.09
C ARG A 97 17.45 3.76 22.18
N THR A 98 17.12 5.04 22.30
CA THR A 98 15.97 5.48 23.08
C THR A 98 14.73 4.79 22.48
N PRO A 99 13.84 4.20 23.28
CA PRO A 99 12.64 3.58 22.76
C PRO A 99 11.76 4.67 22.13
N VAL A 100 11.79 4.74 20.80
CA VAL A 100 10.86 5.58 20.05
C VAL A 100 9.55 4.81 19.94
N CYS A 101 8.49 5.37 20.51
CA CYS A 101 7.17 4.77 20.44
C CYS A 101 6.69 4.76 18.99
N CYS A 102 6.33 3.57 18.51
CA CYS A 102 5.61 3.42 17.27
C CYS A 102 4.32 4.26 17.31
N PRO A 103 3.85 4.81 16.18
CA PRO A 103 2.53 5.43 16.11
C PRO A 103 1.38 4.51 16.53
N CYS A 104 1.66 3.21 16.65
CA CYS A 104 0.74 2.18 17.10
C CYS A 104 0.70 1.94 18.61
N ASP A 105 1.61 2.52 19.39
CA ASP A 105 1.81 2.14 20.80
C ASP A 105 0.64 2.56 21.72
N ASP A 106 0.00 3.68 21.40
CA ASP A 106 -1.16 4.23 22.10
C ASP A 106 -2.49 3.63 21.65
N LEU A 107 -2.49 2.77 20.63
CA LEU A 107 -3.70 2.21 20.04
C LEU A 107 -3.94 0.78 20.50
N GLN A 108 -4.93 0.61 21.38
CA GLN A 108 -5.26 -0.68 22.01
C GLN A 108 -5.52 -1.82 21.01
N ASN A 109 -6.07 -1.51 19.83
CA ASN A 109 -6.48 -2.51 18.83
C ASN A 109 -5.53 -2.58 17.61
N HIS A 110 -4.32 -2.03 17.69
CA HIS A 110 -3.35 -2.07 16.57
C HIS A 110 -2.28 -3.17 16.78
N PRO A 111 -1.88 -3.93 15.73
CA PRO A 111 -2.34 -3.87 14.34
C PRO A 111 -3.73 -4.46 14.15
N ASN A 112 -4.64 -3.67 13.60
CA ASN A 112 -5.95 -4.15 13.19
C ASN A 112 -5.84 -4.70 11.76
N LEU A 113 -5.94 -6.01 11.61
CA LEU A 113 -5.88 -6.69 10.31
C LEU A 113 -7.19 -6.61 9.52
N ASP A 114 -8.28 -6.18 10.15
CA ASP A 114 -9.58 -5.99 9.51
C ASP A 114 -9.69 -4.65 8.77
N LEU A 115 -8.76 -3.72 9.05
CA LEU A 115 -8.69 -2.40 8.41
C LEU A 115 -7.47 -2.31 7.49
N VAL A 116 -7.59 -1.47 6.46
CA VAL A 116 -6.46 -1.15 5.58
C VAL A 116 -5.41 -0.40 6.40
N ALA A 117 -4.21 -0.95 6.46
CA ALA A 117 -3.09 -0.30 7.14
C ALA A 117 -2.75 1.05 6.48
N PRO A 118 -2.19 2.01 7.25
CA PRO A 118 -1.63 3.22 6.67
C PRO A 118 -0.61 2.88 5.59
N HIS A 119 -0.77 3.50 4.43
CA HIS A 119 0.04 3.21 3.26
C HIS A 119 0.49 4.48 2.56
N VAL A 120 1.57 4.33 1.83
CA VAL A 120 2.07 5.35 0.91
C VAL A 120 1.27 5.28 -0.40
N PRO A 121 1.20 6.38 -1.17
CA PRO A 121 0.57 6.33 -2.48
C PRO A 121 1.23 5.26 -3.36
N VAL A 122 0.41 4.39 -3.94
CA VAL A 122 0.85 3.31 -4.84
C VAL A 122 0.43 3.68 -6.26
N THR A 123 1.37 3.59 -7.21
CA THR A 123 1.09 3.71 -8.64
C THR A 123 0.52 2.40 -9.14
N LEU A 124 -0.81 2.29 -9.16
CA LEU A 124 -1.50 1.04 -9.50
C LEU A 124 -1.65 0.91 -11.02
N ALA A 125 -1.98 1.99 -11.73
CA ALA A 125 -2.23 1.98 -13.16
C ALA A 125 -1.03 1.42 -13.95
N SER A 126 0.17 1.95 -13.73
CA SER A 126 1.38 1.48 -14.41
C SER A 126 1.72 0.01 -14.09
N HIS A 127 1.41 -0.43 -12.87
CA HIS A 127 1.64 -1.81 -12.45
C HIS A 127 0.66 -2.79 -13.09
N ILE A 128 -0.60 -2.38 -13.27
CA ILE A 128 -1.60 -3.18 -13.98
C ILE A 128 -1.26 -3.23 -15.47
N ASP A 129 -0.83 -2.12 -16.06
CA ASP A 129 -0.40 -2.09 -17.47
C ASP A 129 0.78 -3.05 -17.72
N ASP A 130 1.83 -2.98 -16.89
CA ASP A 130 2.98 -3.92 -16.98
C ASP A 130 2.55 -5.38 -16.80
N LEU A 131 1.61 -5.63 -15.89
CA LEU A 131 1.07 -6.98 -15.68
C LEU A 131 0.26 -7.48 -16.90
N CYS A 132 -0.56 -6.61 -17.50
CA CYS A 132 -1.29 -6.91 -18.73
C CYS A 132 -0.34 -7.20 -19.89
N ASP A 133 0.69 -6.38 -20.10
CA ASP A 133 1.70 -6.58 -21.14
C ASP A 133 2.42 -7.92 -20.98
N ARG A 134 2.82 -8.26 -19.74
CA ARG A 134 3.45 -9.55 -19.43
C ARG A 134 2.52 -10.75 -19.67
N LEU A 135 1.23 -10.61 -19.36
CA LEU A 135 0.24 -11.66 -19.62
C LEU A 135 0.01 -11.86 -21.13
N ALA A 136 -0.04 -10.78 -21.91
CA ALA A 136 -0.18 -10.83 -23.36
C ALA A 136 1.00 -11.57 -23.99
N LEU A 137 2.24 -11.19 -23.64
CA LEU A 137 3.46 -11.86 -24.13
C LEU A 137 3.50 -13.36 -23.79
N LYS A 138 3.02 -13.75 -22.61
CA LYS A 138 2.96 -15.16 -22.20
C LYS A 138 1.94 -15.95 -23.01
N SER A 139 0.79 -15.34 -23.34
CA SER A 139 -0.25 -15.98 -24.17
C SER A 139 0.21 -16.21 -25.62
N GLU A 140 0.96 -15.26 -26.20
CA GLU A 140 1.54 -15.41 -27.54
C GLU A 140 2.64 -16.47 -27.58
N THR A 141 3.45 -16.56 -26.52
CA THR A 141 4.49 -17.57 -26.39
C THR A 141 3.89 -18.98 -26.26
N GLN A 142 2.77 -19.14 -25.55
CA GLN A 142 2.04 -20.42 -25.47
C GLN A 142 1.44 -20.84 -26.82
N ALA A 143 0.85 -19.89 -27.58
CA ALA A 143 0.32 -20.16 -28.92
C ALA A 143 1.42 -20.60 -29.92
N THR A 144 2.66 -20.17 -29.71
CA THR A 144 3.80 -20.54 -30.56
C THR A 144 4.40 -21.90 -30.19
N HIS A 145 4.30 -22.32 -28.92
CA HIS A 145 4.83 -23.59 -28.43
C HIS A 145 3.91 -24.80 -28.68
N GLU A 146 2.61 -24.57 -28.91
CA GLU A 146 1.64 -25.60 -29.34
C GLU A 146 1.76 -25.98 -30.83
N ALA A 147 2.47 -25.19 -31.64
CA ALA A 147 2.65 -25.45 -33.07
C ALA A 147 3.80 -26.44 -33.41
N SER A 148 4.52 -26.96 -32.41
CA SER A 148 5.70 -27.83 -32.65
C SER A 148 5.75 -29.14 -31.84
N HIS A 149 4.69 -29.51 -31.12
CA HIS A 149 4.60 -30.83 -30.51
C HIS A 149 3.80 -31.78 -31.41
N ASP A 150 4.51 -32.45 -32.30
CA ASP A 150 4.08 -33.69 -32.94
C ASP A 150 3.99 -34.77 -31.86
N ASP A 151 2.83 -34.88 -31.22
CA ASP A 151 2.43 -36.09 -30.52
C ASP A 151 0.98 -36.39 -30.85
N THR A 152 0.81 -37.55 -31.48
CA THR A 152 -0.46 -38.14 -31.85
C THR A 152 -1.26 -38.48 -30.58
N TYR A 153 -2.11 -37.56 -30.12
CA TYR A 153 -3.19 -37.87 -29.17
C TYR A 153 -4.43 -37.03 -29.48
N THR A 154 -5.33 -37.58 -30.28
CA THR A 154 -6.66 -37.04 -30.57
C THR A 154 -7.55 -37.06 -29.32
N SER A 155 -7.56 -35.96 -28.57
CA SER A 155 -8.42 -35.74 -27.39
C SER A 155 -9.53 -34.70 -27.60
N ASP A 156 -9.54 -34.00 -28.73
CA ASP A 156 -10.43 -32.84 -28.93
C ASP A 156 -11.88 -33.23 -29.29
N GLU A 157 -12.08 -34.38 -29.93
CA GLU A 157 -13.42 -34.90 -30.26
C GLU A 157 -14.14 -35.43 -29.01
N GLU A 158 -13.42 -36.05 -28.07
CA GLU A 158 -14.00 -36.47 -26.78
C GLU A 158 -14.37 -35.27 -25.92
N ASN A 159 -13.59 -34.19 -25.96
CA ASN A 159 -13.84 -33.01 -25.14
C ASN A 159 -15.08 -32.22 -25.64
N THR A 160 -15.23 -32.06 -26.96
CA THR A 160 -16.42 -31.40 -27.54
C THR A 160 -17.70 -32.21 -27.31
N GLN A 161 -17.64 -33.53 -27.46
CA GLN A 161 -18.77 -34.41 -27.19
C GLN A 161 -19.12 -34.47 -25.70
N ALA A 162 -18.12 -34.46 -24.80
CA ALA A 162 -18.34 -34.41 -23.35
C ALA A 162 -19.01 -33.10 -22.93
N ILE A 163 -18.56 -31.96 -23.45
CA ILE A 163 -19.16 -30.65 -23.17
C ILE A 163 -20.60 -30.59 -23.71
N HIS A 164 -20.84 -31.12 -24.91
CA HIS A 164 -22.19 -31.18 -25.48
C HIS A 164 -23.13 -32.05 -24.62
N ASN A 165 -22.66 -33.21 -24.16
CA ASN A 165 -23.42 -34.10 -23.29
C ASN A 165 -23.74 -33.44 -21.93
N LEU A 166 -22.76 -32.77 -21.32
CA LEU A 166 -22.96 -32.01 -20.07
C LEU A 166 -24.02 -30.92 -20.24
N ARG A 167 -23.94 -30.15 -21.32
CA ARG A 167 -24.92 -29.09 -21.62
C ARG A 167 -26.33 -29.66 -21.77
N SER A 168 -26.47 -30.80 -22.45
CA SER A 168 -27.76 -31.48 -22.63
C SER A 168 -28.37 -31.99 -21.31
N SER A 169 -27.52 -32.50 -20.41
CA SER A 169 -27.95 -32.99 -19.09
C SER A 169 -28.39 -31.86 -18.17
N ILE A 170 -27.67 -30.73 -18.17
CA ILE A 170 -28.04 -29.53 -17.41
C ILE A 170 -29.38 -28.97 -17.89
N LEU A 171 -29.60 -28.90 -19.21
CA LEU A 171 -30.88 -28.42 -19.76
C LEU A 171 -32.06 -29.32 -19.40
N LYS A 172 -31.86 -30.64 -19.32
CA LYS A 172 -32.89 -31.58 -18.85
C LYS A 172 -33.23 -31.37 -17.37
N LEU A 173 -32.23 -31.17 -16.52
CA LEU A 173 -32.44 -30.90 -15.10
C LEU A 173 -33.21 -29.58 -14.86
N VAL A 174 -32.86 -28.52 -15.60
CA VAL A 174 -33.57 -27.23 -15.51
C VAL A 174 -35.03 -27.36 -15.99
N LYS A 175 -35.27 -28.12 -17.07
CA LYS A 175 -36.61 -28.34 -17.61
C LYS A 175 -37.49 -29.20 -16.69
N SER A 176 -36.90 -30.17 -15.99
CA SER A 176 -37.61 -30.99 -14.99
C SER A 176 -37.96 -30.22 -13.71
N ASN A 177 -37.21 -29.16 -13.37
CA ASN A 177 -37.50 -28.29 -12.23
C ASN A 177 -38.49 -27.14 -12.54
N GLN A 178 -38.95 -27.01 -13.78
CA GLN A 178 -39.94 -26.00 -14.21
C GLN A 178 -41.37 -26.56 -14.35
N SER A 179 -41.59 -27.84 -14.02
CA SER A 179 -42.91 -28.50 -14.08
C SER A 179 -43.47 -28.88 -12.70
N VAL A 180 -43.28 -28.00 -11.70
CA VAL A 180 -44.03 -28.00 -10.43
C VAL A 180 -44.67 -26.64 -10.24
#